data_AF-A0A920NDT8-F1
#
_entry.id   AF-A0A920NDT8-F1
#
_cell.length_a   1.000
_cell.length_b   1.000
_cell.length_c   1.000
_cell.angle_alpha   90.00
_cell.angle_beta   90.00
_cell.angle_gamma   90.00
#
_symmetry.space_group_name_H-M   'P 1'
#
loop_
_entity.id
_entity.type
_entity.pdbx_description
1 polymer ?
#
loop_
_entity_poly.entity_id
_entity_poly.type
_entity_poly.pdbx_seq_one_letter_code
_entity_poly.pdbx_strand_id
1 'polypeptide(L)'
;MRLVNFKSAKKNLSRPQPSFPETTPLPPWINSSLKRHGQQFIYQDTPILRTSCSFLGTECPTEELIAQLVNSLFHIAESEREQAANKFISRLSHKYGTNLLNIVKGWALKILGIEDLSFLFQDNTRGCLPISGPIKYRERTSLFHETIDRLVDSGDTLLLVNFLVGNNSSANSPSSPNTFLRKIAVRASLAKLVFPQKDITSAILWVDEQKLQHLSEDMLKKCLS
;
A
#
# COMPACT_ATOMS: atom_id res chain seq x y z
N MET A 1 60.01 -32.66 -2.83
CA MET A 1 59.81 -33.32 -4.15
C MET A 1 58.81 -34.44 -3.90
N ARG A 2 57.53 -34.46 -4.31
CA ARG A 2 56.77 -33.93 -5.45
C ARG A 2 55.40 -33.42 -4.96
N LEU A 3 54.93 -32.33 -5.55
CA LEU A 3 53.58 -31.77 -5.45
C LEU A 3 52.58 -32.69 -6.17
N VAL A 4 51.43 -32.98 -5.55
CA VAL A 4 50.30 -33.64 -6.20
C VAL A 4 49.29 -32.58 -6.60
N ASN A 5 49.12 -32.42 -7.92
CA ASN A 5 48.19 -31.49 -8.55
C ASN A 5 46.73 -31.83 -8.22
N PHE A 6 46.04 -30.95 -7.48
CA PHE A 6 44.58 -30.92 -7.47
C PHE A 6 44.08 -30.10 -8.66
N LYS A 7 43.52 -30.77 -9.67
CA LYS A 7 42.76 -30.12 -10.74
C LYS A 7 41.44 -29.59 -10.14
N SER A 8 41.31 -28.26 -10.07
CA SER A 8 40.06 -27.60 -9.74
C SER A 8 39.06 -27.76 -10.88
N ALA A 9 38.09 -28.65 -10.71
CA ALA A 9 36.94 -28.74 -11.59
C ALA A 9 35.98 -27.57 -11.23
N LYS A 10 35.98 -26.52 -12.05
CA LYS A 10 34.92 -25.51 -12.07
C LYS A 10 33.61 -26.20 -12.46
N LYS A 11 32.84 -26.67 -11.49
CA LYS A 11 31.41 -26.95 -11.69
C LYS A 11 30.67 -25.62 -11.69
N ASN A 12 30.30 -25.16 -12.89
CA ASN A 12 29.26 -24.17 -13.08
C ASN A 12 27.96 -24.74 -12.49
N LEU A 13 27.61 -24.37 -11.25
CA LEU A 13 26.23 -24.50 -10.78
C LEU A 13 25.43 -23.35 -11.39
N SER A 14 24.92 -23.57 -12.60
CA SER A 14 23.77 -22.82 -13.11
C SER A 14 22.58 -23.13 -12.20
N ARG A 15 22.24 -22.19 -11.32
CA ARG A 15 20.94 -22.20 -10.63
C ARG A 15 19.84 -22.16 -11.71
N PRO A 16 18.88 -23.09 -11.73
CA PRO A 16 17.71 -22.92 -12.58
C PRO A 16 16.97 -21.66 -12.14
N GLN A 17 16.76 -20.73 -13.09
CA GLN A 17 15.81 -19.64 -12.93
C GLN A 17 14.43 -20.27 -12.67
N PRO A 18 13.64 -19.76 -11.71
CA PRO A 18 12.25 -20.17 -11.60
C PRO A 18 11.54 -19.79 -12.90
N SER A 19 11.07 -20.80 -13.65
CA SER A 19 10.17 -20.59 -14.77
C SER A 19 8.85 -20.07 -14.22
N PHE A 20 8.60 -18.76 -14.37
CA PHE A 20 7.26 -18.22 -14.18
C PHE A 20 6.36 -18.87 -15.24
N PRO A 21 5.25 -19.52 -14.87
CA PRO A 21 4.26 -19.94 -15.86
C PRO A 21 3.81 -18.70 -16.63
N GLU A 22 3.98 -18.74 -17.94
CA GLU A 22 3.42 -17.74 -18.84
C GLU A 22 1.89 -17.72 -18.65
N THR A 23 1.37 -16.52 -18.42
CA THR A 23 -0.04 -16.14 -18.56
C THR A 23 -1.04 -16.78 -17.58
N THR A 24 -1.00 -16.33 -16.33
CA THR A 24 -2.29 -16.06 -15.65
C THR A 24 -2.92 -14.87 -16.38
N PRO A 25 -4.14 -14.97 -16.94
CA PRO A 25 -4.76 -13.83 -17.60
C PRO A 25 -4.92 -12.70 -16.59
N LEU A 26 -4.40 -11.53 -16.94
CA LEU A 26 -4.60 -10.31 -16.16
C LEU A 26 -6.12 -10.08 -16.01
N PRO A 27 -6.61 -9.71 -14.82
CA PRO A 27 -8.03 -9.43 -14.63
C PRO A 27 -8.53 -8.35 -15.62
N PRO A 28 -9.80 -8.41 -16.07
CA PRO A 28 -10.28 -7.69 -17.26
C PRO A 28 -10.08 -6.17 -17.22
N TRP A 29 -10.03 -5.57 -16.03
CA TRP A 29 -9.85 -4.14 -15.83
C TRP A 29 -8.41 -3.63 -16.02
N ILE A 30 -7.40 -4.52 -16.01
CA ILE A 30 -6.00 -4.16 -16.29
C ILE A 30 -5.79 -3.91 -17.79
N ASN A 31 -6.55 -4.57 -18.66
CA ASN A 31 -6.37 -4.49 -20.11
C ASN A 31 -7.02 -3.27 -20.78
N SER A 32 -8.03 -2.65 -20.16
CA SER A 32 -8.74 -1.52 -20.77
C SER A 32 -8.05 -0.16 -20.60
N SER A 33 -7.21 0.00 -19.57
CA SER A 33 -6.56 1.28 -19.26
C SER A 33 -5.08 1.34 -19.67
N LEU A 34 -4.43 0.19 -19.84
CA LEU A 34 -3.07 0.11 -20.37
C LEU A 34 -3.09 0.15 -21.91
N LYS A 35 -3.37 1.32 -22.48
CA LYS A 35 -2.80 1.61 -23.80
C LYS A 35 -1.29 1.58 -23.60
N ARG A 36 -0.64 0.47 -23.98
CA ARG A 36 0.81 0.40 -24.16
C ARG A 36 1.20 1.52 -25.12
N HIS A 37 1.50 2.70 -24.58
CA HIS A 37 2.23 3.71 -25.32
C HIS A 37 3.58 3.09 -25.56
N GLY A 38 3.81 2.69 -26.81
CA GLY A 38 5.13 2.35 -27.32
C GLY A 38 5.98 3.61 -27.27
N GLN A 39 6.49 3.93 -26.08
CA GLN A 39 7.63 4.80 -25.90
C GLN A 39 8.70 3.95 -25.25
N GLN A 40 9.73 3.68 -26.06
CA GLN A 40 11.04 3.26 -25.58
C GLN A 40 11.37 4.12 -24.37
N PHE A 41 11.58 3.49 -23.22
CA PHE A 41 12.22 4.13 -22.09
C PHE A 41 13.60 4.56 -22.57
N ILE A 42 13.74 5.82 -22.99
CA ILE A 42 15.05 6.43 -23.09
C ILE A 42 15.54 6.53 -21.66
N TYR A 43 16.47 5.64 -21.31
CA TYR A 43 17.29 5.75 -20.12
C TYR A 43 18.20 6.96 -20.33
N GLN A 44 17.67 8.16 -20.10
CA GLN A 44 18.49 9.35 -19.95
C GLN A 44 18.92 9.42 -18.49
N ASP A 45 20.24 9.45 -18.28
CA ASP A 45 20.99 9.54 -17.02
C ASP A 45 20.60 10.76 -16.17
N THR A 46 19.35 10.81 -15.73
CA THR A 46 18.90 11.73 -14.69
C THR A 46 19.08 10.97 -13.37
N PRO A 47 19.78 11.52 -12.36
CA PRO A 47 19.93 10.83 -11.09
C PRO A 47 18.54 10.73 -10.45
N ILE A 48 17.89 9.57 -10.60
CA ILE A 48 16.64 9.24 -9.92
C ILE A 48 17.00 9.11 -8.44
N LEU A 49 16.82 10.18 -7.68
CA LEU A 49 16.89 10.10 -6.24
C LEU A 49 15.73 9.21 -5.77
N ARG A 50 16.06 7.98 -5.35
CA ARG A 50 15.20 7.17 -4.48
C ARG A 50 14.94 8.01 -3.24
N THR A 51 13.74 8.57 -3.13
CA THR A 51 13.44 9.41 -1.98
C THR A 51 13.17 8.47 -0.81
N SER A 52 14.08 8.50 0.16
CA SER A 52 14.05 7.66 1.36
C SER A 52 12.92 8.09 2.29
N CYS A 53 12.53 7.15 3.17
CA CYS A 53 11.56 7.24 4.27
C CYS A 53 11.49 8.58 5.05
N SER A 54 12.50 9.46 4.97
CA SER A 54 12.51 10.74 5.67
C SER A 54 11.50 11.77 5.13
N PHE A 55 11.13 11.72 3.84
CA PHE A 55 10.19 12.68 3.26
C PHE A 55 8.73 12.46 3.72
N LEU A 56 8.39 11.21 4.00
CA LEU A 56 7.03 10.76 4.33
C LEU A 56 6.86 10.39 5.81
N GLY A 57 7.90 10.61 6.63
CA GLY A 57 7.94 10.17 8.01
C GLY A 57 8.06 8.64 8.13
N THR A 58 8.36 8.16 9.34
CA THR A 58 8.33 6.72 9.59
C THR A 58 6.90 6.23 9.62
N GLU A 59 6.62 5.14 8.91
CA GLU A 59 5.31 4.50 8.91
C GLU A 59 4.99 4.01 10.33
N CYS A 60 3.83 4.40 10.85
CA CYS A 60 3.34 3.83 12.07
C CYS A 60 2.86 2.40 11.73
N PRO A 61 3.43 1.36 12.37
CA PRO A 61 3.10 -0.02 12.04
C PRO A 61 1.63 -0.36 12.31
N THR A 62 0.93 0.45 13.11
CA THR A 62 -0.45 0.21 13.53
C THR A 62 -1.41 0.26 12.34
N GLU A 63 -1.40 1.34 11.57
CA GLU A 63 -2.30 1.57 10.43
C GLU A 63 -2.06 0.53 9.32
N GLU A 64 -0.78 0.24 9.04
CA GLU A 64 -0.40 -0.80 8.07
C GLU A 64 -0.92 -2.18 8.51
N LEU A 65 -0.76 -2.53 9.78
CA LEU A 65 -1.26 -3.80 10.32
C LEU A 65 -2.79 -3.87 10.28
N ILE A 66 -3.50 -2.77 10.53
CA ILE A 66 -4.96 -2.71 10.38
C ILE A 66 -5.34 -2.93 8.92
N ALA A 67 -4.71 -2.23 7.97
CA ALA A 67 -5.00 -2.37 6.55
C ALA A 67 -4.77 -3.82 6.08
N GLN A 68 -3.66 -4.44 6.47
CA GLN A 68 -3.33 -5.83 6.15
C GLN A 68 -4.33 -6.82 6.76
N LEU A 69 -4.68 -6.65 8.04
CA LEU A 69 -5.62 -7.52 8.72
C LEU A 69 -7.00 -7.42 8.06
N VAL A 70 -7.52 -6.21 7.87
CA VAL A 70 -8.80 -5.96 7.21
C VAL A 70 -8.82 -6.55 5.80
N ASN A 71 -7.75 -6.37 5.03
CA ASN A 71 -7.61 -6.97 3.70
C ASN A 71 -7.63 -8.51 3.73
N SER A 72 -7.13 -9.13 4.80
CA SER A 72 -7.20 -10.60 4.95
C SER A 72 -8.56 -11.12 5.40
N LEU A 73 -9.39 -10.27 6.03
CA LEU A 73 -10.63 -10.68 6.68
C LEU A 73 -11.90 -10.35 5.92
N PHE A 74 -11.90 -9.35 5.03
CA PHE A 74 -13.16 -8.78 4.54
C PHE A 74 -14.06 -9.78 3.78
N HIS A 75 -13.46 -10.73 3.06
CA HIS A 75 -14.18 -11.82 2.37
C HIS A 75 -14.57 -13.00 3.30
N ILE A 76 -14.12 -13.01 4.55
CA ILE A 76 -14.43 -14.07 5.52
C ILE A 76 -15.81 -13.78 6.13
N ALA A 77 -16.62 -14.83 6.30
CA ALA A 77 -17.92 -14.73 6.96
C ALA A 77 -17.79 -14.18 8.38
N GLU A 78 -18.73 -13.33 8.81
CA GLU A 78 -18.66 -12.60 10.08
C GLU A 78 -18.37 -13.52 11.28
N SER A 79 -19.05 -14.67 11.34
CA SER A 79 -18.88 -15.69 12.39
C SER A 79 -17.48 -16.29 12.48
N GLU A 80 -16.69 -16.22 11.41
CA GLU A 80 -15.34 -16.80 11.32
C GLU A 80 -14.22 -15.75 11.43
N ARG A 81 -14.55 -14.46 11.28
CA ARG A 81 -13.58 -13.35 11.24
C ARG A 81 -12.73 -13.29 12.50
N GLU A 82 -13.32 -13.48 13.69
CA GLU A 82 -12.56 -13.42 14.94
C GLU A 82 -11.50 -14.52 15.02
N GLN A 83 -11.84 -15.75 14.64
CA GLN A 83 -10.90 -16.86 14.63
C GLN A 83 -9.78 -16.63 13.61
N ALA A 84 -10.11 -16.14 12.42
CA ALA A 84 -9.13 -15.79 11.38
C ALA A 84 -8.21 -14.66 11.85
N ALA A 85 -8.74 -13.65 12.53
CA ALA A 85 -7.96 -12.55 13.08
C ALA A 85 -6.98 -13.04 14.15
N ASN A 86 -7.42 -13.94 15.05
CA ASN A 86 -6.55 -14.57 16.04
C ASN A 86 -5.39 -15.34 15.38
N LYS A 87 -5.66 -16.07 14.29
CA LYS A 87 -4.62 -16.76 13.50
C LYS A 87 -3.66 -15.77 12.81
N PHE A 88 -4.16 -14.62 12.37
CA PHE A 88 -3.31 -13.58 11.77
C PHE A 88 -2.34 -13.00 12.80
N ILE A 89 -2.84 -12.54 13.94
CA ILE A 89 -2.00 -11.91 14.96
C ILE A 89 -1.03 -12.89 15.63
N SER A 90 -1.39 -14.17 15.76
CA SER A 90 -0.49 -15.16 16.35
C SER A 90 0.81 -15.34 15.55
N ARG A 91 0.74 -15.24 14.21
CA ARG A 91 1.91 -15.28 13.32
C ARG A 91 2.85 -14.08 13.52
N LEU A 92 2.30 -12.95 13.95
CA LEU A 92 3.02 -11.68 14.12
C LEU A 92 3.50 -11.44 15.56
N SER A 93 3.10 -12.29 16.51
CA SER A 93 3.41 -12.16 17.94
C SER A 93 4.90 -12.15 18.28
N HIS A 94 5.74 -12.79 17.45
CA HIS A 94 7.19 -12.76 17.63
C HIS A 94 7.82 -11.42 17.23
N LYS A 95 7.14 -10.63 16.37
CA LYS A 95 7.65 -9.38 15.81
C LYS A 95 7.07 -8.15 16.52
N TYR A 96 5.84 -8.24 17.02
CA TYR A 96 5.13 -7.12 17.65
C TYR A 96 4.56 -7.51 19.01
N GLY A 97 4.44 -6.54 19.91
CA GLY A 97 3.85 -6.75 21.24
C GLY A 97 2.39 -7.19 21.17
N THR A 98 1.99 -8.11 22.03
CA THR A 98 0.63 -8.68 22.09
C THR A 98 -0.45 -7.63 22.33
N ASN A 99 -0.16 -6.60 23.13
CA ASN A 99 -1.10 -5.50 23.39
C ASN A 99 -1.45 -4.74 22.10
N LEU A 100 -0.44 -4.36 21.31
CA LEU A 100 -0.64 -3.69 20.02
C LEU A 100 -1.47 -4.55 19.07
N LEU A 101 -1.14 -5.84 18.97
CA LEU A 101 -1.85 -6.76 18.07
C LEU A 101 -3.31 -6.96 18.46
N ASN A 102 -3.63 -6.98 19.76
CA ASN A 102 -5.00 -7.03 20.24
C ASN A 102 -5.78 -5.74 19.93
N ILE A 103 -5.14 -4.58 20.04
CA ILE A 103 -5.72 -3.29 19.66
C ILE A 103 -6.02 -3.26 18.15
N VAL A 104 -5.04 -3.63 17.31
CA VAL A 104 -5.20 -3.76 15.85
C VAL A 104 -6.35 -4.70 15.50
N LYS A 105 -6.42 -5.88 16.15
CA LYS A 105 -7.53 -6.83 15.97
C LYS A 105 -8.87 -6.18 16.29
N GLY A 106 -8.95 -5.49 17.43
CA GLY A 106 -10.18 -4.83 17.89
C GLY A 106 -10.69 -3.81 16.88
N TRP A 107 -9.82 -2.91 16.38
CA TRP A 107 -10.21 -1.93 15.38
C TRP A 107 -10.59 -2.56 14.04
N ALA A 108 -9.82 -3.55 13.55
CA ALA A 108 -10.11 -4.23 12.30
C ALA A 108 -11.49 -4.90 12.31
N LEU A 109 -11.82 -5.64 13.38
CA LEU A 109 -13.12 -6.29 13.52
C LEU A 109 -14.26 -5.27 13.64
N LYS A 110 -14.04 -4.17 14.38
CA LYS A 110 -15.04 -3.09 14.49
C LYS A 110 -15.37 -2.49 13.14
N ILE A 111 -14.38 -2.00 12.37
CA ILE A 111 -14.67 -1.34 11.08
C ILE A 111 -15.33 -2.28 10.08
N LEU A 112 -14.99 -3.57 10.10
CA LEU A 112 -15.61 -4.59 9.24
C LEU A 112 -17.08 -4.89 9.59
N GLY A 113 -17.51 -4.57 10.81
CA GLY A 113 -18.87 -4.76 11.29
C GLY A 113 -19.76 -3.51 11.22
N ILE A 114 -19.22 -2.36 10.80
CA ILE A 114 -20.02 -1.13 10.64
C ILE A 114 -20.71 -1.14 9.28
N GLU A 115 -22.04 -1.11 9.29
CA GLU A 115 -22.88 -1.12 8.09
C GLU A 115 -22.56 0.06 7.15
N ASP A 116 -22.41 1.28 7.69
CA ASP A 116 -22.08 2.49 6.93
C ASP A 116 -20.71 2.42 6.22
N LEU A 117 -19.81 1.54 6.68
CA LEU A 117 -18.49 1.32 6.09
C LEU A 117 -18.45 0.07 5.19
N SER A 118 -19.55 -0.69 5.08
CA SER A 118 -19.59 -1.96 4.34
C SER A 118 -19.18 -1.83 2.88
N PHE A 119 -19.46 -0.69 2.25
CA PHE A 119 -19.06 -0.39 0.86
C PHE A 119 -17.53 -0.38 0.65
N LEU A 120 -16.73 -0.20 1.71
CA LEU A 120 -15.27 -0.28 1.67
C LEU A 120 -14.77 -1.73 1.58
N PHE A 121 -15.64 -2.71 1.78
CA PHE A 121 -15.32 -4.12 1.98
C PHE A 121 -16.10 -5.03 1.04
N GLN A 122 -16.37 -4.54 -0.17
CA GLN A 122 -17.04 -5.26 -1.25
C GLN A 122 -16.03 -5.81 -2.29
N ASP A 123 -16.51 -6.64 -3.21
CA ASP A 123 -15.67 -7.32 -4.23
C ASP A 123 -15.03 -6.36 -5.25
N ASN A 124 -15.62 -5.18 -5.46
CA ASN A 124 -15.08 -4.10 -6.30
C ASN A 124 -14.00 -3.27 -5.58
N THR A 125 -13.57 -3.68 -4.39
CA THR A 125 -12.54 -2.98 -3.62
C THR A 125 -11.22 -3.76 -3.62
N ARG A 126 -10.11 -3.05 -3.44
CA ARG A 126 -8.77 -3.63 -3.31
C ARG A 126 -8.07 -3.04 -2.11
N GLY A 127 -7.57 -3.89 -1.21
CA GLY A 127 -6.77 -3.44 -0.06
C GLY A 127 -5.29 -3.71 -0.28
N CYS A 128 -4.44 -2.97 0.44
CA CYS A 128 -2.99 -3.13 0.43
C CYS A 128 -2.38 -3.16 -0.98
N LEU A 129 -2.86 -2.28 -1.87
CA LEU A 129 -2.44 -2.26 -3.27
C LEU A 129 -1.11 -1.49 -3.41
N PRO A 130 0.00 -2.15 -3.78
CA PRO A 130 1.25 -1.44 -4.05
C PRO A 130 1.12 -0.58 -5.30
N ILE A 131 1.64 0.64 -5.23
CA ILE A 131 1.64 1.61 -6.34
C ILE A 131 2.97 2.35 -6.38
N SER A 132 3.48 2.64 -7.58
CA SER A 132 4.78 3.28 -7.74
C SER A 132 4.84 4.11 -9.01
N GLY A 133 5.64 5.16 -8.98
CA GLY A 133 5.76 6.05 -10.14
C GLY A 133 6.48 7.36 -9.82
N PRO A 134 6.84 8.11 -10.86
CA PRO A 134 7.50 9.40 -10.70
C PRO A 134 6.46 10.46 -10.31
N ILE A 135 6.69 11.16 -9.19
CA ILE A 135 5.90 12.33 -8.79
C ILE A 135 6.80 13.56 -8.86
N LYS A 136 6.29 14.62 -9.50
CA LYS A 136 6.92 15.94 -9.47
C LYS A 136 6.56 16.61 -8.15
N TYR A 137 7.58 17.04 -7.43
CA TYR A 137 7.48 17.79 -6.19
C TYR A 137 8.43 18.99 -6.29
N ARG A 138 7.87 20.21 -6.27
CA ARG A 138 8.61 21.44 -6.60
C ARG A 138 9.29 21.32 -7.98
N GLU A 139 10.60 21.58 -8.04
CA GLU A 139 11.41 21.51 -9.26
C GLU A 139 12.04 20.12 -9.49
N ARG A 140 11.72 19.11 -8.67
CA ARG A 140 12.34 17.79 -8.75
C ARG A 140 11.30 16.71 -9.01
N THR A 141 11.64 15.75 -9.86
CA THR A 141 10.88 14.52 -10.05
C THR A 141 11.54 13.41 -9.24
N SER A 142 10.76 12.76 -8.38
CA SER A 142 11.22 11.68 -7.52
C SER A 142 10.39 10.43 -7.77
N LEU A 143 11.02 9.25 -7.71
CA LEU A 143 10.32 7.98 -7.75
C LEU A 143 9.77 7.64 -6.37
N PHE A 144 8.47 7.39 -6.27
CA PHE A 144 7.79 6.98 -5.05
C PHE A 144 7.28 5.54 -5.14
N HIS A 145 7.25 4.87 -4.00
CA HIS A 145 6.71 3.54 -3.81
C HIS A 145 5.81 3.57 -2.58
N GLU A 146 4.52 3.38 -2.78
CA GLU A 146 3.50 3.48 -1.73
C GLU A 146 2.58 2.27 -1.75
N THR A 147 1.79 2.13 -0.69
CA THR A 147 0.68 1.19 -0.63
C THR A 147 -0.61 1.96 -0.37
N ILE A 148 -1.65 1.67 -1.15
CA ILE A 148 -3.01 2.17 -0.91
C ILE A 148 -3.70 1.20 0.04
N ASP A 149 -4.15 1.69 1.19
CA ASP A 149 -4.76 0.85 2.24
C ASP A 149 -6.07 0.22 1.74
N ARG A 150 -6.92 1.02 1.09
CA ARG A 150 -8.14 0.57 0.42
C ARG A 150 -8.48 1.45 -0.79
N LEU A 151 -8.75 0.83 -1.93
CA LEU A 151 -9.23 1.44 -3.16
C LEU A 151 -10.65 0.93 -3.44
N VAL A 152 -11.59 1.84 -3.74
CA VAL A 152 -12.96 1.52 -4.14
C VAL A 152 -13.19 2.01 -5.56
N ASP A 153 -13.56 1.11 -6.47
CA ASP A 153 -13.91 1.44 -7.86
C ASP A 153 -15.43 1.54 -8.02
N SER A 154 -15.90 2.73 -8.41
CA SER A 154 -17.33 3.02 -8.64
C SER A 154 -17.62 3.35 -10.10
N GLY A 155 -16.84 2.81 -11.05
CA GLY A 155 -16.93 3.21 -12.44
C GLY A 155 -16.06 4.44 -12.66
N ASP A 156 -16.63 5.60 -12.96
CA ASP A 156 -15.81 6.76 -13.37
C ASP A 156 -14.93 7.33 -12.25
N THR A 157 -15.24 7.00 -10.99
CA THR A 157 -14.52 7.47 -9.81
C THR A 157 -13.78 6.34 -9.09
N LEU A 158 -12.56 6.63 -8.64
CA LEU A 158 -11.81 5.84 -7.68
C LEU A 158 -11.70 6.59 -6.35
N LEU A 159 -12.12 5.96 -5.26
CA LEU A 159 -11.93 6.48 -3.91
C LEU A 159 -10.74 5.78 -3.25
N LEU A 160 -9.74 6.55 -2.85
CA LEU A 160 -8.60 6.09 -2.05
C LEU A 160 -8.89 6.35 -0.58
N VAL A 161 -9.02 5.30 0.21
CA VAL A 161 -9.19 5.39 1.66
C VAL A 161 -7.86 5.09 2.34
N ASN A 162 -7.45 6.00 3.22
CA ASN A 162 -6.22 5.94 3.98
C ASN A 162 -6.58 5.76 5.45
N PHE A 163 -6.05 4.73 6.09
CA PHE A 163 -6.38 4.43 7.47
C PHE A 163 -5.54 5.30 8.39
N LEU A 164 -6.16 5.84 9.44
CA LEU A 164 -5.49 6.65 10.44
C LEU A 164 -6.09 6.37 11.81
N VAL A 165 -5.25 6.29 12.83
CA VAL A 165 -5.68 6.27 14.23
C VAL A 165 -5.63 7.70 14.77
N GLY A 166 -6.74 8.21 15.30
CA GLY A 166 -6.80 9.48 16.01
C GLY A 166 -5.79 9.49 17.17
N ASN A 167 -5.02 10.56 17.28
CA ASN A 167 -3.88 10.69 18.20
C ASN A 167 -4.25 10.32 19.66
N ASN A 168 -3.98 9.09 20.09
CA ASN A 168 -3.78 8.80 21.52
C ASN A 168 -2.38 9.30 21.89
N SER A 169 -2.32 10.51 22.44
CA SER A 169 -1.29 11.06 23.35
C SER A 169 -0.06 10.18 23.63
N SER A 170 0.71 9.88 22.58
CA SER A 170 2.00 9.23 22.67
C SER A 170 2.96 10.18 22.01
N ALA A 171 4.00 10.55 22.75
CA ALA A 171 5.11 11.41 22.32
C ALA A 171 5.90 10.86 21.11
N ASN A 172 5.35 9.87 20.40
CA ASN A 172 5.93 9.12 19.30
C ASN A 172 4.97 9.04 18.10
N SER A 173 4.19 10.08 17.78
CA SER A 173 3.64 10.23 16.42
C SER A 173 4.68 10.97 15.57
N PRO A 174 5.55 10.25 14.82
CA PRO A 174 6.66 10.84 14.08
C PRO A 174 6.23 11.62 12.85
N SER A 175 4.95 11.52 12.45
CA SER A 175 4.41 12.24 11.30
C SER A 175 3.65 13.47 11.75
N SER A 176 4.20 14.66 11.49
CA SER A 176 3.40 15.88 11.54
C SER A 176 2.13 15.72 10.68
N PRO A 177 1.00 16.38 10.99
CA PRO A 177 -0.19 16.35 10.15
C PRO A 177 0.11 16.62 8.66
N ASN A 178 1.09 17.48 8.39
CA ASN A 178 1.57 17.81 7.05
C ASN A 178 2.30 16.67 6.33
N THR A 179 2.91 15.75 7.07
CA THR A 179 3.63 14.59 6.52
C THR A 179 2.64 13.52 6.06
N PHE A 180 1.60 13.26 6.85
CA PHE A 180 0.57 12.30 6.49
C PHE A 180 -0.24 12.76 5.27
N LEU A 181 -0.68 14.02 5.24
CA LEU A 181 -1.37 14.58 4.08
C LEU A 181 -0.51 14.54 2.81
N ARG A 182 0.83 14.68 2.93
CA ARG A 182 1.76 14.48 1.82
C ARG A 182 1.75 13.04 1.30
N LYS A 183 1.73 12.02 2.18
CA LYS A 183 1.59 10.61 1.75
C LYS A 183 0.31 10.39 0.94
N ILE A 184 -0.81 10.93 1.43
CA ILE A 184 -2.08 10.83 0.71
C ILE A 184 -1.99 11.52 -0.65
N ALA A 185 -1.41 12.71 -0.72
CA ALA A 185 -1.24 13.44 -1.98
C ALA A 185 -0.36 12.67 -2.98
N VAL A 186 0.72 12.04 -2.52
CA VAL A 186 1.57 11.16 -3.33
C VAL A 186 0.75 9.98 -3.86
N ARG A 187 0.02 9.28 -3.00
CA ARG A 187 -0.82 8.13 -3.42
C ARG A 187 -1.90 8.53 -4.42
N ALA A 188 -2.59 9.65 -4.20
CA ALA A 188 -3.58 10.18 -5.13
C ALA A 188 -2.96 10.53 -6.49
N SER A 189 -1.77 11.15 -6.48
CA SER A 189 -1.05 11.47 -7.72
C SER A 189 -0.59 10.21 -8.45
N LEU A 190 -0.08 9.22 -7.73
CA LEU A 190 0.31 7.93 -8.29
C LEU A 190 -0.91 7.19 -8.88
N ALA A 191 -2.05 7.21 -8.19
CA ALA A 191 -3.29 6.62 -8.70
C ALA A 191 -3.75 7.33 -9.97
N LYS A 192 -3.65 8.67 -10.06
CA LYS A 192 -3.99 9.42 -11.28
C LYS A 192 -3.08 9.06 -12.45
N LEU A 193 -1.80 8.76 -12.21
CA LEU A 193 -0.90 8.28 -13.26
C LEU A 193 -1.31 6.91 -13.81
N VAL A 194 -1.71 5.99 -12.92
CA VAL A 194 -2.15 4.64 -13.30
C VAL A 194 -3.53 4.65 -13.96
N PHE A 195 -4.43 5.52 -13.48
CA PHE A 195 -5.82 5.62 -13.91
C PHE A 195 -6.14 7.03 -14.45
N PRO A 196 -5.57 7.43 -15.61
CA PRO A 196 -5.68 8.81 -16.10
C PRO A 196 -7.11 9.24 -16.41
N GLN A 197 -7.97 8.30 -16.80
CA GLN A 197 -9.36 8.54 -17.17
C GLN A 197 -10.34 8.53 -15.99
N LYS A 198 -9.89 8.17 -14.78
CA LYS A 198 -10.74 8.11 -13.59
C LYS A 198 -10.63 9.39 -12.78
N ASP A 199 -11.72 9.76 -12.12
CA ASP A 199 -11.74 10.81 -11.12
C ASP A 199 -11.23 10.24 -9.80
N ILE A 200 -10.15 10.81 -9.28
CA ILE A 200 -9.47 10.31 -8.08
C ILE A 200 -9.90 11.15 -6.89
N THR A 201 -10.59 10.52 -5.94
CA THR A 201 -10.95 11.14 -4.66
C THR A 201 -10.20 10.45 -3.53
N SER A 202 -10.10 11.12 -2.37
CA SER A 202 -9.41 10.55 -1.22
C SER A 202 -10.17 10.83 0.08
N ALA A 203 -10.10 9.88 0.99
CA ALA A 203 -10.66 9.99 2.33
C ALA A 203 -9.70 9.40 3.37
N ILE A 204 -9.87 9.85 4.61
CA ILE A 204 -9.28 9.26 5.81
C ILE A 204 -10.36 8.43 6.48
N LEU A 205 -10.05 7.17 6.81
CA LEU A 205 -10.83 6.40 7.76
C LEU A 205 -10.15 6.51 9.12
N TRP A 206 -10.77 7.27 10.04
CA TRP A 206 -10.40 7.32 11.44
C TRP A 206 -10.84 6.01 12.11
N VAL A 207 -9.93 5.05 12.21
CA VAL A 207 -10.27 3.65 12.54
C VAL A 207 -10.75 3.49 13.98
N ASP A 208 -10.31 4.35 14.88
CA ASP A 208 -10.70 4.43 16.28
C ASP A 208 -12.07 5.10 16.48
N GLU A 209 -12.43 6.04 15.61
CA GLU A 209 -13.75 6.70 15.59
C GLU A 209 -14.76 6.03 14.64
N GLN A 210 -14.31 5.07 13.81
CA GLN A 210 -15.09 4.45 12.73
C GLN A 210 -15.71 5.48 11.76
N LYS A 211 -14.99 6.60 11.53
CA LYS A 211 -15.51 7.73 10.76
C LYS A 211 -14.72 7.94 9.48
N LEU A 212 -15.44 8.06 8.36
CA LEU A 212 -14.86 8.42 7.07
C LEU A 212 -14.89 9.94 6.87
N GLN A 213 -13.75 10.53 6.53
CA GLN A 213 -13.62 11.95 6.24
C GLN A 213 -13.03 12.15 4.84
N HIS A 214 -13.82 12.75 3.95
CA HIS A 214 -13.34 13.11 2.61
C HIS A 214 -12.35 14.29 2.67
N LEU A 215 -11.38 14.24 1.76
CA LEU A 215 -10.35 15.27 1.62
C LEU A 215 -10.58 16.06 0.33
N SER A 216 -10.33 17.37 0.42
CA SER A 216 -10.34 18.26 -0.74
C SER A 216 -9.15 17.95 -1.66
N GLU A 217 -9.41 17.84 -2.96
CA GLU A 217 -8.37 17.67 -3.97
C GLU A 217 -7.38 18.85 -3.97
N ASP A 218 -7.88 20.08 -3.85
CA ASP A 218 -7.04 21.29 -3.81
C ASP A 218 -6.11 21.30 -2.60
N MET A 219 -6.57 20.78 -1.47
CA MET A 219 -5.72 20.62 -0.28
C MET A 219 -4.57 19.64 -0.56
N LEU A 220 -4.85 18.50 -1.20
CA LEU A 220 -3.83 17.50 -1.53
C LEU A 220 -2.84 18.03 -2.57
N LYS A 221 -3.31 18.77 -3.59
CA LYS A 221 -2.44 19.43 -4.58
C LYS A 221 -1.45 20.39 -3.91
N LYS A 222 -1.91 21.19 -2.94
CA LYS A 222 -1.05 22.11 -2.16
C LYS A 222 0.02 21.39 -1.33
N CYS A 223 -0.19 20.13 -0.98
CA CYS A 223 0.83 19.35 -0.27
C CYS A 223 2.04 18.98 -1.16
N LEU A 224 1.90 19.05 -2.49
CA LEU A 224 2.94 18.68 -3.45
C LEU A 224 3.53 19.87 -4.24
N SER A 225 2.96 21.06 -4.08
CA SER A 225 3.47 22.31 -4.69
C SER A 225 4.74 22.82 -4.02
#